data_AF-A0A369RWF3-F1
#
_entry.id   AF-A0A369RWF3-F1
#
_cell.length_a   1.000
_cell.length_b   1.000
_cell.length_c   1.000
_cell.angle_alpha   90.00
_cell.angle_beta   90.00
_cell.angle_gamma   90.00
#
_symmetry.space_group_name_H-M   'P 1'
#
loop_
_entity.id
_entity.type
_entity.pdbx_description
1 polymer ?
#
loop_
_entity_poly.entity_id
_entity_poly.type
_entity_poly.pdbx_seq_one_letter_code
_entity_poly.pdbx_strand_id
1 'polypeptide(L)'
;MPFSFLQDHHAARIIAWSIGIFGVLSNLAILWRNNKYKFVKTFNSNPLDNRRNQPAKKVSTIINYLICHLATADLLGASYLIIIASADLYYGYHHPNMFQNPSPGNSTNLWLLSPFCHLSRFLIFCTSIVSILITFVIAIDRFITVIFLRYRLRLNIFRCQMIILACWLFSIGYALIPTIRNIIVMHPVSKYRFDMVSNLCLYLDVVPYYSAAYILSRQIIYFTLIGLIAMMYLLIIIYIKARGRNLGSRKNRVEKRIFLIMIIITISNICSLLPSFLVFTLARDESSLVAIQSFQRTFTIFIVAVFANTAINPIVYFALTTSIKNRAPFLRFSTKKNKVRPVNKPENFKPK
;
A
#
# COMPACT_ATOMS: atom_id res chain seq x y z
N MET A 1 -8.93 -21.28 -28.60
CA MET A 1 -7.78 -20.35 -28.52
C MET A 1 -6.75 -20.94 -27.58
N PRO A 2 -5.44 -20.84 -27.86
CA PRO A 2 -4.43 -21.36 -26.94
C PRO A 2 -4.53 -20.61 -25.60
N PHE A 3 -4.78 -21.33 -24.51
CA PHE A 3 -4.92 -20.72 -23.19
C PHE A 3 -3.54 -20.56 -22.54
N SER A 4 -2.76 -19.57 -22.96
CA SER A 4 -1.60 -19.13 -22.20
C SER A 4 -2.00 -18.79 -20.76
N PHE A 5 -1.08 -18.96 -19.81
CA PHE A 5 -1.27 -18.65 -18.39
C PHE A 5 -1.75 -17.19 -18.13
N LEU A 6 -1.23 -16.20 -18.88
CA LEU A 6 -1.75 -14.82 -19.00
C LEU A 6 -2.50 -14.54 -20.32
N GLN A 7 -3.11 -15.57 -20.93
CA GLN A 7 -3.92 -15.50 -22.17
C GLN A 7 -3.23 -14.87 -23.41
N ASP A 8 -1.91 -15.03 -23.56
CA ASP A 8 -1.06 -14.48 -24.63
C ASP A 8 -1.09 -12.95 -24.73
N HIS A 9 -1.46 -12.28 -23.63
CA HIS A 9 -1.35 -10.82 -23.55
C HIS A 9 0.06 -10.38 -23.16
N HIS A 10 0.86 -10.07 -24.18
CA HIS A 10 2.17 -9.43 -24.00
C HIS A 10 2.08 -8.18 -23.11
N ALA A 11 1.01 -7.38 -23.25
CA ALA A 11 0.78 -6.20 -22.41
C ALA A 11 0.64 -6.56 -20.91
N ALA A 12 -0.16 -7.57 -20.56
CA ALA A 12 -0.34 -7.98 -19.17
C ALA A 12 0.96 -8.52 -18.57
N ARG A 13 1.74 -9.30 -19.34
CA ARG A 13 3.07 -9.78 -18.96
C ARG A 13 4.03 -8.62 -18.66
N ILE A 14 4.14 -7.66 -19.58
CA ILE A 14 5.02 -6.49 -19.45
C ILE A 14 4.62 -5.66 -18.23
N ILE A 15 3.32 -5.40 -18.05
CA ILE A 15 2.81 -4.61 -16.92
C ILE A 15 3.07 -5.34 -15.59
N ALA A 16 2.82 -6.65 -15.52
CA ALA A 16 3.05 -7.44 -14.30
C ALA A 16 4.54 -7.42 -13.89
N TRP A 17 5.45 -7.63 -14.84
CA TRP A 17 6.90 -7.52 -14.59
C TRP A 17 7.30 -6.09 -14.16
N SER A 18 6.78 -5.07 -14.86
CA SER A 18 7.14 -3.68 -14.58
C SER A 18 6.68 -3.24 -13.19
N ILE A 19 5.40 -3.48 -12.85
CA ILE A 19 4.85 -3.15 -11.52
C ILE A 19 5.50 -4.00 -10.44
N GLY A 20 5.69 -5.30 -10.69
CA GLY A 20 6.31 -6.22 -9.73
C GLY A 20 7.74 -5.83 -9.37
N ILE A 21 8.62 -5.64 -10.37
CA ILE A 21 10.04 -5.31 -10.13
C ILE A 21 10.14 -3.95 -9.46
N PHE A 22 9.47 -2.93 -10.01
CA PHE A 22 9.52 -1.59 -9.47
C PHE A 22 8.93 -1.52 -8.06
N GLY A 23 7.80 -2.20 -7.82
CA GLY A 23 7.17 -2.31 -6.52
C GLY A 23 8.09 -2.95 -5.48
N VAL A 24 8.77 -4.06 -5.81
CA VAL A 24 9.74 -4.70 -4.91
C VAL A 24 10.89 -3.76 -4.57
N LEU A 25 11.57 -3.21 -5.58
CA LEU A 25 12.75 -2.36 -5.38
C LEU A 25 12.42 -1.09 -4.58
N SER A 26 11.33 -0.42 -4.94
CA SER A 26 10.97 0.87 -4.34
C SER A 26 10.48 0.72 -2.90
N ASN A 27 9.68 -0.30 -2.57
CA ASN A 27 9.26 -0.55 -1.19
C ASN A 27 10.40 -1.06 -0.30
N LEU A 28 11.30 -1.92 -0.81
CA LEU A 28 12.52 -2.31 -0.09
C LEU A 28 13.40 -1.10 0.24
N ALA A 29 13.54 -0.15 -0.69
CA ALA A 29 14.29 1.08 -0.48
C ALA A 29 13.69 1.94 0.64
N ILE A 30 12.36 1.97 0.80
CA ILE A 30 11.68 2.67 1.92
C ILE A 30 12.02 2.03 3.25
N LEU A 31 11.85 0.70 3.34
CA LEU A 31 12.15 -0.05 4.55
C LEU A 31 13.62 0.10 4.96
N TRP A 32 14.53 -0.04 3.99
CA TRP A 32 15.96 0.12 4.21
C TRP A 32 16.31 1.53 4.70
N ARG A 33 15.77 2.58 4.06
CA ARG A 33 16.00 3.97 4.44
C ARG A 33 15.52 4.26 5.86
N ASN A 34 14.34 3.78 6.24
CA ASN A 34 13.78 4.05 7.57
C ASN A 34 14.51 3.26 8.67
N ASN A 35 14.91 2.02 8.40
CA ASN A 35 15.69 1.19 9.33
C ASN A 35 17.13 1.72 9.51
N LYS A 36 17.80 2.16 8.44
CA LYS A 36 19.14 2.75 8.50
C LYS A 36 19.17 4.02 9.36
N TYR A 37 18.15 4.87 9.25
CA TYR A 37 18.05 6.07 10.08
C TYR A 37 17.88 5.73 11.57
N LYS A 38 17.13 4.66 11.89
CA LYS A 38 16.98 4.17 13.27
C LYS A 38 18.32 3.65 13.80
N PHE A 39 19.06 2.88 13.01
CA PHE A 39 20.36 2.31 13.39
C PHE A 39 21.44 3.38 13.63
N VAL A 40 21.61 4.31 12.68
CA VAL A 40 22.61 5.41 12.80
C VAL A 40 22.32 6.34 13.98
N LYS A 41 21.04 6.58 14.28
CA LYS A 41 20.64 7.44 15.39
C LYS A 41 20.87 6.79 16.77
N THR A 42 20.75 5.46 16.87
CA THR A 42 21.08 4.71 18.10
C THR A 42 22.57 4.76 18.40
N PHE A 43 23.43 4.81 17.37
CA PHE A 43 24.89 4.90 17.55
C PHE A 43 25.40 6.31 17.88
N ASN A 44 24.73 7.37 17.42
CA ASN A 44 25.24 8.75 17.51
C ASN A 44 24.50 9.66 18.52
N SER A 45 23.67 9.13 19.42
CA SER A 45 22.85 10.00 20.29
C SER A 45 23.60 10.54 21.51
N ASN A 46 24.02 11.81 21.45
CA ASN A 46 24.32 12.62 22.64
C ASN A 46 23.03 13.06 23.36
N PRO A 47 22.94 13.04 24.71
CA PRO A 47 21.66 13.16 25.44
C PRO A 47 21.04 14.57 25.47
N LEU A 48 21.76 15.62 25.09
CA LEU A 48 21.45 17.00 25.49
C LEU A 48 20.55 17.82 24.55
N ASP A 49 20.21 17.33 23.35
CA ASP A 49 19.54 18.17 22.31
C ASP A 49 17.99 18.06 22.27
N ASN A 50 17.37 17.56 23.34
CA ASN A 50 16.12 16.80 23.21
C ASN A 50 14.80 17.49 23.63
N ARG A 51 14.76 18.76 24.08
CA ARG A 51 13.50 19.36 24.62
C ARG A 51 12.66 20.19 23.64
N ARG A 52 13.22 20.92 22.67
CA ARG A 52 12.43 21.87 21.85
C ARG A 52 11.70 21.27 20.62
N ASN A 53 12.06 20.05 20.17
CA ASN A 53 11.54 19.44 18.93
C ASN A 53 10.68 18.18 19.11
N GLN A 54 10.30 17.83 20.34
CA GLN A 54 9.63 16.56 20.65
C GLN A 54 8.29 16.30 19.94
N PRO A 55 7.34 17.25 19.82
CA PRO A 55 6.04 16.96 19.22
C PRO A 55 6.13 16.74 17.70
N ALA A 56 6.97 17.50 16.99
CA ALA A 56 7.20 17.31 15.55
C ALA A 56 7.95 15.99 15.27
N LYS A 57 8.91 15.64 16.13
CA LYS A 57 9.65 14.36 16.06
C LYS A 57 8.75 13.15 16.32
N LYS A 58 7.80 13.24 17.27
CA LYS A 58 6.81 12.18 17.54
C LYS A 58 5.84 11.96 16.36
N VAL A 59 5.29 13.03 15.78
CA VAL A 59 4.38 12.94 14.60
C VAL A 59 5.11 12.31 13.40
N SER A 60 6.34 12.73 13.11
CA SER A 60 7.16 12.11 12.05
C SER A 60 7.44 10.63 12.30
N THR A 61 7.50 10.19 13.57
CA THR A 61 7.79 8.78 13.91
C THR A 61 6.59 7.88 13.60
N ILE A 62 5.38 8.31 13.93
CA ILE A 62 4.14 7.54 13.68
C ILE A 62 3.88 7.44 12.17
N ILE A 63 4.05 8.54 11.44
CA ILE A 63 3.92 8.56 9.97
C ILE A 63 4.87 7.55 9.33
N ASN A 64 6.15 7.60 9.70
CA ASN A 64 7.14 6.69 9.12
C ASN A 64 6.86 5.22 9.49
N TYR A 65 6.33 4.98 10.69
CA TYR A 65 5.91 3.64 11.12
C TYR A 65 4.76 3.10 10.25
N LEU A 66 3.70 3.89 10.06
CA LEU A 66 2.57 3.53 9.21
C LEU A 66 2.98 3.32 7.75
N ILE A 67 3.85 4.19 7.21
CA ILE A 67 4.37 4.07 5.85
C ILE A 67 5.22 2.81 5.68
N CYS A 68 5.99 2.40 6.68
CA CYS A 68 6.73 1.14 6.60
C CYS A 68 5.80 -0.06 6.55
N HIS A 69 4.73 -0.07 7.36
CA HIS A 69 3.75 -1.16 7.27
C HIS A 69 3.01 -1.16 5.94
N LEU A 70 2.69 0.00 5.37
CA LEU A 70 2.12 0.09 4.03
C LEU A 70 3.12 -0.44 2.98
N ALA A 71 4.40 -0.09 3.08
CA ALA A 71 5.43 -0.62 2.20
C ALA A 71 5.60 -2.14 2.34
N THR A 72 5.50 -2.70 3.55
CA THR A 72 5.48 -4.14 3.77
C THR A 72 4.26 -4.79 3.10
N ALA A 73 3.08 -4.18 3.19
CA ALA A 73 1.88 -4.67 2.52
C ALA A 73 2.02 -4.65 1.00
N ASP A 74 2.55 -3.56 0.45
CA ASP A 74 2.78 -3.37 -0.98
C ASP A 74 3.86 -4.34 -1.51
N LEU A 75 4.86 -4.70 -0.70
CA LEU A 75 5.81 -5.77 -1.04
C LEU A 75 5.12 -7.13 -1.23
N LEU A 76 4.11 -7.47 -0.42
CA LEU A 76 3.37 -8.72 -0.59
C LEU A 76 2.65 -8.74 -1.94
N GLY A 77 2.03 -7.62 -2.33
CA GLY A 77 1.36 -7.47 -3.64
C GLY A 77 2.33 -7.49 -4.82
N ALA A 78 3.46 -6.80 -4.71
CA ALA A 78 4.49 -6.82 -5.75
C ALA A 78 5.12 -8.21 -5.90
N SER A 79 5.33 -8.93 -4.78
CA SER A 79 5.83 -10.31 -4.78
C SER A 79 4.84 -11.27 -5.46
N TYR A 80 3.53 -11.10 -5.22
CA TYR A 80 2.49 -11.85 -5.94
C TYR A 80 2.62 -11.68 -7.46
N LEU A 81 2.77 -10.44 -7.95
CA LEU A 81 2.94 -10.18 -9.39
C LEU A 81 4.19 -10.86 -9.96
N ILE A 82 5.31 -10.82 -9.25
CA ILE A 82 6.54 -11.50 -9.67
C ILE A 82 6.34 -13.01 -9.76
N ILE A 83 5.67 -13.62 -8.77
CA ILE A 83 5.41 -15.07 -8.78
C ILE A 83 4.53 -15.45 -9.97
N ILE A 84 3.44 -14.72 -10.21
CA ILE A 84 2.54 -14.97 -11.35
C ILE A 84 3.26 -14.78 -12.68
N ALA A 85 4.04 -13.71 -12.84
CA ALA A 85 4.77 -13.45 -14.08
C ALA A 85 5.89 -14.48 -14.32
N SER A 86 6.52 -14.99 -13.25
CA SER A 86 7.52 -16.06 -13.33
C SER A 86 6.87 -17.40 -13.68
N ALA A 87 5.71 -17.70 -13.10
CA ALA A 87 4.95 -18.90 -13.41
C ALA A 87 4.46 -18.91 -14.87
N ASP A 88 3.98 -17.78 -15.37
CA ASP A 88 3.59 -17.63 -16.78
C ASP A 88 4.75 -17.97 -17.74
N LEU A 89 5.96 -17.45 -17.46
CA LEU A 89 7.14 -17.78 -18.25
C LEU A 89 7.55 -19.25 -18.11
N TYR A 90 7.61 -19.77 -16.88
CA TYR A 90 8.09 -21.12 -16.61
C TYR A 90 7.17 -22.19 -17.21
N TYR A 91 5.87 -22.14 -16.89
CA TYR A 91 4.91 -23.12 -17.39
C TYR A 91 4.61 -22.93 -18.87
N GLY A 92 4.67 -21.69 -19.37
CA GLY A 92 4.59 -21.39 -20.79
C GLY A 92 5.72 -22.04 -21.59
N TYR A 93 6.95 -22.00 -21.09
CA TYR A 93 8.12 -22.56 -21.78
C TYR A 93 8.28 -24.09 -21.59
N HIS A 94 8.13 -24.59 -20.36
CA HIS A 94 8.40 -26.01 -20.05
C HIS A 94 7.21 -26.94 -20.28
N HIS A 95 5.98 -26.42 -20.31
CA HIS A 95 4.76 -27.23 -20.51
C HIS A 95 3.86 -26.66 -21.62
N PRO A 96 4.39 -26.42 -22.84
CA PRO A 96 3.64 -25.76 -23.91
C PRO A 96 2.40 -26.56 -24.33
N ASN A 97 2.46 -27.89 -24.33
CA ASN A 97 1.32 -28.73 -24.69
C ASN A 97 0.14 -28.63 -23.71
N MET A 98 0.38 -28.17 -22.47
CA MET A 98 -0.67 -28.00 -21.46
C MET A 98 -1.19 -26.56 -21.41
N PHE A 99 -0.29 -25.57 -21.49
CA PHE A 99 -0.62 -24.15 -21.33
C PHE A 99 -0.64 -23.36 -22.65
N GLN A 100 -0.42 -24.00 -23.80
CA GLN A 100 -0.57 -23.36 -25.12
C GLN A 100 -1.54 -24.15 -26.00
N ASN A 101 -2.11 -25.26 -25.52
CA ASN A 101 -3.11 -26.02 -26.25
C ASN A 101 -4.54 -25.52 -25.91
N PRO A 102 -5.38 -25.20 -26.91
CA PRO A 102 -6.78 -24.82 -26.68
C PRO A 102 -7.64 -25.86 -25.97
N SER A 103 -7.28 -27.13 -26.07
CA SER A 103 -8.03 -28.25 -25.49
C SER A 103 -7.05 -29.17 -24.76
N PRO A 104 -6.64 -28.84 -23.52
CA PRO A 104 -5.64 -29.62 -22.79
C PRO A 104 -6.11 -31.04 -22.39
N GLY A 105 -7.26 -31.53 -22.86
CA GLY A 105 -7.78 -32.86 -22.53
C GLY A 105 -7.94 -33.06 -21.01
N ASN A 106 -7.79 -34.29 -20.52
CA ASN A 106 -7.75 -34.61 -19.09
C ASN A 106 -6.38 -34.30 -18.43
N SER A 107 -5.68 -33.24 -18.88
CA SER A 107 -4.41 -32.85 -18.27
C SER A 107 -4.63 -32.20 -16.92
N THR A 108 -3.67 -32.43 -16.01
CA THR A 108 -3.67 -31.78 -14.69
C THR A 108 -2.86 -30.48 -14.76
N ASN A 109 -3.44 -29.37 -14.31
CA ASN A 109 -2.80 -28.08 -14.17
C ASN A 109 -1.78 -28.13 -13.02
N LEU A 110 -0.52 -28.40 -13.36
CA LEU A 110 0.60 -28.53 -12.44
C LEU A 110 0.84 -27.27 -11.58
N TRP A 111 0.50 -26.09 -12.11
CA TRP A 111 0.66 -24.84 -11.38
C TRP A 111 -0.23 -24.77 -10.13
N LEU A 112 -1.47 -25.25 -10.22
CA LEU A 112 -2.41 -25.23 -9.11
C LEU A 112 -1.99 -26.14 -7.94
N LEU A 113 -1.12 -27.11 -8.22
CA LEU A 113 -0.54 -28.02 -7.24
C LEU A 113 0.74 -27.43 -6.60
N SER A 114 1.30 -26.37 -7.20
CA SER A 114 2.56 -25.79 -6.74
C SER A 114 2.37 -25.03 -5.43
N PRO A 115 3.31 -25.15 -4.47
CA PRO A 115 3.30 -24.34 -3.25
C PRO A 115 3.31 -22.83 -3.55
N PHE A 116 3.88 -22.44 -4.70
CA PHE A 116 3.88 -21.05 -5.12
C PHE A 116 2.50 -20.52 -5.49
N CYS A 117 1.56 -21.35 -5.97
CA CYS A 117 0.18 -20.92 -6.19
C CYS A 117 -0.57 -20.73 -4.87
N HIS A 118 -0.36 -21.62 -3.90
CA HIS A 118 -0.92 -21.46 -2.56
C HIS A 118 -0.40 -20.18 -1.88
N LEU A 119 0.91 -19.93 -1.97
CA LEU A 119 1.53 -18.69 -1.50
C LEU A 119 0.94 -17.48 -2.23
N SER A 120 0.82 -17.54 -3.55
CA SER A 120 0.25 -16.46 -4.37
C SER A 120 -1.17 -16.12 -3.94
N ARG A 121 -2.01 -17.13 -3.71
CA ARG A 121 -3.37 -16.97 -3.19
C ARG A 121 -3.39 -16.28 -1.83
N PHE A 122 -2.53 -16.70 -0.92
CA PHE A 122 -2.41 -16.04 0.38
C PHE A 122 -1.98 -14.57 0.23
N LEU A 123 -0.97 -14.29 -0.60
CA LEU A 123 -0.42 -12.95 -0.81
C LEU A 123 -1.48 -11.99 -1.36
N ILE A 124 -2.22 -12.36 -2.42
CA ILE A 124 -3.24 -11.49 -3.04
C ILE A 124 -4.36 -11.11 -2.05
N PHE A 125 -4.83 -12.06 -1.23
CA PHE A 125 -5.88 -11.75 -0.26
C PHE A 125 -5.35 -11.00 0.96
N CYS A 126 -4.13 -11.31 1.42
CA CYS A 126 -3.54 -10.64 2.58
C CYS A 126 -3.19 -9.18 2.27
N THR A 127 -2.46 -8.94 1.18
CA THR A 127 -2.05 -7.58 0.76
C THR A 127 -3.26 -6.68 0.53
N SER A 128 -4.29 -7.21 -0.11
CA SER A 128 -5.45 -6.42 -0.49
C SER A 128 -6.22 -5.90 0.73
N ILE A 129 -6.36 -6.69 1.81
CA ILE A 129 -7.05 -6.28 3.05
C ILE A 129 -6.15 -5.40 3.91
N VAL A 130 -4.88 -5.78 4.08
CA VAL A 130 -3.99 -5.06 4.99
C VAL A 130 -3.66 -3.64 4.47
N SER A 131 -3.50 -3.46 3.15
CA SER A 131 -3.23 -2.14 2.55
C SER A 131 -4.38 -1.15 2.78
N ILE A 132 -5.64 -1.56 2.64
CA ILE A 132 -6.78 -0.66 2.87
C ILE A 132 -6.95 -0.33 4.35
N LEU A 133 -6.72 -1.31 5.25
CA LEU A 133 -6.77 -1.09 6.69
C LEU A 133 -5.68 -0.11 7.15
N ILE A 134 -4.45 -0.27 6.67
CA ILE A 134 -3.36 0.66 6.98
C ILE A 134 -3.67 2.05 6.42
N THR A 135 -4.20 2.14 5.20
CA THR A 135 -4.63 3.43 4.60
C THR A 135 -5.71 4.10 5.44
N PHE A 136 -6.65 3.34 6.00
CA PHE A 136 -7.67 3.86 6.90
C PHE A 136 -7.07 4.37 8.21
N VAL A 137 -6.14 3.64 8.83
CA VAL A 137 -5.43 4.09 10.04
C VAL A 137 -4.65 5.38 9.77
N ILE A 138 -4.03 5.49 8.60
CA ILE A 138 -3.36 6.70 8.14
C ILE A 138 -4.36 7.87 8.05
N ALA A 139 -5.54 7.66 7.46
CA ALA A 139 -6.58 8.68 7.34
C ALA A 139 -7.08 9.15 8.73
N ILE A 140 -7.30 8.22 9.67
CA ILE A 140 -7.65 8.53 11.07
C ILE A 140 -6.57 9.40 11.73
N ASP A 141 -5.30 9.01 11.62
CA ASP A 141 -4.19 9.75 12.19
C ASP A 141 -4.13 11.20 11.66
N ARG A 142 -4.33 11.36 10.35
CA ARG A 142 -4.39 12.69 9.70
C ARG A 142 -5.58 13.50 10.20
N PHE A 143 -6.77 12.90 10.24
CA PHE A 143 -8.01 13.53 10.69
C PHE A 143 -7.89 14.06 12.12
N ILE A 144 -7.43 13.22 13.05
CA ILE A 144 -7.22 13.58 14.45
C ILE A 144 -6.20 14.72 14.55
N THR A 145 -5.10 14.64 13.80
CA THR A 145 -4.03 15.63 13.86
C THR A 145 -4.48 17.00 13.36
N VAL A 146 -5.26 17.06 12.28
CA VAL A 146 -5.67 18.32 11.65
C VAL A 146 -6.86 18.97 12.37
N ILE A 147 -7.90 18.20 12.69
CA ILE A 147 -9.16 18.75 13.22
C ILE A 147 -9.05 18.99 14.72
N PHE A 148 -8.63 17.97 15.48
CA PHE A 148 -8.78 18.03 16.92
C PHE A 148 -7.69 18.85 17.60
N LEU A 149 -6.52 19.08 16.97
CA LEU A 149 -5.31 19.74 17.53
C LEU A 149 -4.92 19.33 18.97
N ARG A 150 -5.60 18.34 19.56
CA ARG A 150 -5.60 18.02 20.99
C ARG A 150 -4.60 16.91 21.20
N TYR A 151 -3.57 17.23 21.97
CA TYR A 151 -2.45 16.32 22.23
C TYR A 151 -2.87 14.96 22.82
N ARG A 152 -3.99 14.90 23.57
CA ARG A 152 -4.51 13.67 24.19
C ARG A 152 -5.18 12.68 23.22
N LEU A 153 -5.68 13.17 22.08
CA LEU A 153 -6.36 12.33 21.09
C LEU A 153 -5.40 11.83 20.01
N ARG A 154 -4.20 12.42 19.89
CA ARG A 154 -3.17 11.96 18.95
C ARG A 154 -2.83 10.50 19.23
N LEU A 155 -2.73 9.71 18.18
CA LEU A 155 -2.30 8.32 18.30
C LEU A 155 -0.94 8.29 18.98
N ASN A 156 -0.82 7.49 20.04
CA ASN A 156 0.47 7.17 20.63
C ASN A 156 1.08 6.02 19.81
N ILE A 157 2.42 5.93 19.78
CA ILE A 157 3.12 4.86 19.08
C ILE A 157 2.68 3.48 19.58
N PHE A 158 2.47 3.32 20.88
CA PHE A 158 2.00 2.06 21.47
C PHE A 158 0.60 1.66 20.95
N ARG A 159 -0.35 2.61 20.95
CA ARG A 159 -1.70 2.36 20.41
C ARG A 159 -1.64 2.05 18.92
N CYS A 160 -0.80 2.77 18.17
CA CYS A 160 -0.59 2.54 16.75
C CYS A 160 -0.03 1.13 16.48
N GLN A 161 0.93 0.66 17.29
CA GLN A 161 1.47 -0.69 17.21
C GLN A 161 0.38 -1.76 17.44
N MET A 162 -0.45 -1.58 18.48
CA MET A 162 -1.56 -2.51 18.76
C MET A 162 -2.59 -2.54 17.61
N ILE A 163 -2.98 -1.37 17.10
CA ILE A 163 -3.92 -1.28 15.97
C ILE A 163 -3.35 -1.99 14.74
N ILE A 164 -2.09 -1.72 14.41
CA ILE A 164 -1.44 -2.33 13.24
C ILE A 164 -1.31 -3.84 13.40
N LEU A 165 -0.94 -4.33 14.60
CA LEU A 165 -0.90 -5.76 14.88
C LEU A 165 -2.28 -6.40 14.66
N ALA A 166 -3.36 -5.77 15.16
CA ALA A 166 -4.72 -6.24 14.94
C ALA A 166 -5.09 -6.25 13.44
N CYS A 167 -4.73 -5.22 12.68
CA CYS A 167 -4.93 -5.19 11.23
C CYS A 167 -4.23 -6.36 10.52
N TRP A 168 -2.98 -6.68 10.93
CA TRP A 168 -2.24 -7.82 10.38
C TRP A 168 -2.92 -9.14 10.71
N LEU A 169 -3.24 -9.38 11.98
CA LEU A 169 -3.89 -10.62 12.41
C LEU A 169 -5.23 -10.84 11.70
N PHE A 170 -6.05 -9.79 11.59
CA PHE A 170 -7.30 -9.83 10.84
C PHE A 170 -7.06 -10.16 9.35
N SER A 171 -6.11 -9.48 8.70
CA SER A 171 -5.82 -9.68 7.27
C SER A 171 -5.28 -11.07 6.97
N ILE A 172 -4.41 -11.60 7.85
CA ILE A 172 -3.88 -12.96 7.75
C ILE A 172 -5.00 -13.97 7.93
N GLY A 173 -5.81 -13.85 8.99
CA GLY A 173 -6.95 -14.74 9.23
C GLY A 173 -7.92 -14.75 8.05
N TYR A 174 -8.24 -13.58 7.51
CA TYR A 174 -9.10 -13.44 6.34
C TYR A 174 -8.51 -14.11 5.09
N ALA A 175 -7.22 -13.90 4.81
CA ALA A 175 -6.52 -14.48 3.66
C ALA A 175 -6.28 -15.99 3.75
N LEU A 176 -6.26 -16.54 4.97
CA LEU A 176 -6.17 -17.98 5.19
C LEU A 176 -7.44 -18.72 4.80
N ILE A 177 -8.62 -18.10 4.90
CA ILE A 177 -9.91 -18.72 4.53
C ILE A 177 -9.87 -19.30 3.10
N PRO A 178 -9.60 -18.51 2.03
CA PRO A 178 -9.57 -19.03 0.67
C PRO A 178 -8.37 -19.97 0.43
N THR A 179 -7.28 -19.80 1.17
CA THR A 179 -6.06 -20.59 1.01
C THR A 179 -6.26 -22.01 1.56
N ILE A 180 -6.72 -22.13 2.81
CA ILE A 180 -6.99 -23.40 3.49
C ILE A 180 -8.11 -24.14 2.75
N ARG A 181 -9.17 -23.43 2.39
CA ARG A 181 -10.30 -24.03 1.69
C ARG A 181 -9.92 -24.58 0.32
N ASN A 182 -9.06 -23.87 -0.41
CA ASN A 182 -8.55 -24.38 -1.67
C ASN A 182 -7.73 -25.67 -1.49
N ILE A 183 -6.91 -25.76 -0.43
CA ILE A 183 -6.09 -26.95 -0.14
C ILE A 183 -6.98 -28.15 0.24
N ILE A 184 -7.95 -27.96 1.15
CA ILE A 184 -8.74 -29.07 1.72
C ILE A 184 -9.82 -29.56 0.76
N VAL A 185 -10.58 -28.63 0.17
CA VAL A 185 -11.81 -28.96 -0.56
C VAL A 185 -11.58 -28.96 -2.07
N MET A 186 -10.76 -28.01 -2.55
CA MET A 186 -10.71 -27.70 -3.98
C MET A 186 -9.58 -28.42 -4.71
N HIS A 187 -8.44 -28.69 -4.08
CA HIS A 187 -7.28 -29.34 -4.71
C HIS A 187 -7.63 -30.62 -5.54
N PRO A 188 -8.55 -31.50 -5.10
CA PRO A 188 -8.95 -32.67 -5.89
C PRO A 188 -9.73 -32.34 -7.18
N VAL A 189 -10.43 -31.21 -7.22
CA VAL A 189 -11.39 -30.83 -8.28
C VAL A 189 -10.84 -29.71 -9.18
N SER A 190 -10.18 -28.68 -8.63
CA SER A 190 -9.64 -27.56 -9.42
C SER A 190 -8.44 -27.92 -10.26
N LYS A 191 -7.74 -29.02 -9.96
CA LYS A 191 -6.50 -29.38 -10.65
C LYS A 191 -6.71 -29.62 -12.16
N TYR A 192 -7.93 -29.74 -12.65
CA TYR A 192 -8.26 -29.86 -14.07
C TYR A 192 -8.72 -28.54 -14.72
N ARG A 193 -8.72 -27.43 -13.96
CA ARG A 193 -9.14 -26.11 -14.47
C ARG A 193 -7.94 -25.34 -15.02
N PHE A 194 -8.09 -24.83 -16.23
CA PHE A 194 -7.11 -23.98 -16.93
C PHE A 194 -7.65 -22.57 -17.18
N ASP A 195 -8.74 -22.21 -16.50
CA ASP A 195 -9.33 -20.89 -16.62
C ASP A 195 -8.45 -19.83 -15.93
N MET A 196 -8.67 -18.60 -16.35
CA MET A 196 -7.88 -17.46 -15.90
C MET A 196 -7.90 -17.25 -14.38
N VAL A 197 -9.07 -17.45 -13.76
CA VAL A 197 -9.26 -17.28 -12.31
C VAL A 197 -8.36 -18.26 -11.56
N SER A 198 -8.28 -19.50 -12.03
CA SER A 198 -7.41 -20.52 -11.47
C SER A 198 -5.92 -20.21 -11.72
N ASN A 199 -5.54 -19.84 -12.94
CA ASN A 199 -4.13 -19.56 -13.27
C ASN A 199 -3.56 -18.38 -12.47
N LEU A 200 -4.36 -17.36 -12.16
CA LEU A 200 -3.98 -16.24 -11.28
C LEU A 200 -4.04 -16.58 -9.78
N CYS A 201 -4.35 -17.83 -9.42
CA CYS A 201 -4.51 -18.30 -8.05
C CYS A 201 -5.57 -17.54 -7.25
N LEU A 202 -6.63 -17.07 -7.92
CA LEU A 202 -7.76 -16.44 -7.26
C LEU A 202 -8.60 -17.49 -6.51
N TYR A 203 -9.55 -17.00 -5.71
CA TYR A 203 -10.44 -17.86 -4.93
C TYR A 203 -11.68 -18.21 -5.75
N LEU A 204 -11.85 -19.51 -5.98
CA LEU A 204 -13.02 -20.12 -6.57
C LEU A 204 -13.33 -21.39 -5.78
N ASP A 205 -14.62 -21.65 -5.55
CA ASP A 205 -15.06 -22.79 -4.77
C ASP A 205 -15.88 -23.77 -5.61
N VAL A 206 -15.99 -25.02 -5.15
CA VAL A 206 -16.90 -26.02 -5.74
C VAL A 206 -18.34 -25.56 -5.60
N VAL A 207 -18.67 -24.96 -4.46
CA VAL A 207 -20.00 -24.44 -4.16
C VAL A 207 -19.98 -22.92 -4.37
N PRO A 208 -20.57 -22.40 -5.47
CA PRO A 208 -20.43 -21.01 -5.89
C PRO A 208 -20.86 -20.00 -4.82
N TYR A 209 -21.82 -20.38 -3.98
CA TYR A 209 -22.30 -19.58 -2.86
C TYR A 209 -21.17 -19.08 -1.95
N TYR A 210 -20.20 -19.93 -1.61
CA TYR A 210 -19.15 -19.53 -0.68
C TYR A 210 -18.09 -18.63 -1.31
N SER A 211 -17.74 -18.87 -2.58
CA SER A 211 -16.90 -17.92 -3.34
C SER A 211 -17.61 -16.58 -3.49
N ALA A 212 -18.90 -16.57 -3.81
CA ALA A 212 -19.70 -15.37 -3.93
C ALA A 212 -19.79 -14.62 -2.58
N ALA A 213 -20.07 -15.32 -1.48
CA ALA A 213 -20.15 -14.75 -0.14
C ALA A 213 -18.81 -14.15 0.30
N TYR A 214 -17.69 -14.85 0.07
CA TYR A 214 -16.36 -14.32 0.38
C TYR A 214 -16.06 -13.07 -0.43
N ILE A 215 -16.25 -13.11 -1.75
CA ILE A 215 -16.02 -11.94 -2.62
C ILE A 215 -16.95 -10.78 -2.23
N LEU A 216 -18.22 -11.03 -1.92
CA LEU A 216 -19.16 -10.00 -1.47
C LEU A 216 -18.73 -9.38 -0.13
N SER A 217 -18.34 -10.21 0.84
CA SER A 217 -17.85 -9.73 2.14
C SER A 217 -16.63 -8.83 1.98
N ARG A 218 -15.71 -9.21 1.08
CA ARG A 218 -14.54 -8.43 0.70
C ARG A 218 -14.96 -7.05 0.16
N GLN A 219 -15.92 -7.01 -0.76
CA GLN A 219 -16.42 -5.75 -1.33
C GLN A 219 -17.07 -4.84 -0.29
N ILE A 220 -17.89 -5.41 0.60
CA ILE A 220 -18.53 -4.64 1.69
C ILE A 220 -17.45 -3.96 2.54
N ILE A 221 -16.44 -4.72 2.99
CA ILE A 221 -15.32 -4.17 3.77
C ILE A 221 -14.64 -3.03 3.01
N TYR A 222 -14.35 -3.21 1.71
CA TYR A 222 -13.73 -2.17 0.91
C TYR A 222 -14.58 -0.91 0.78
N PHE A 223 -15.84 -1.03 0.39
CA PHE A 223 -16.71 0.12 0.19
C PHE A 223 -16.93 0.89 1.48
N THR A 224 -17.11 0.18 2.60
CA THR A 224 -17.22 0.81 3.91
C THR A 224 -15.94 1.58 4.25
N LEU A 225 -14.76 0.97 4.13
CA LEU A 225 -13.49 1.63 4.46
C LEU A 225 -13.21 2.82 3.54
N ILE A 226 -13.43 2.68 2.23
CA ILE A 226 -13.25 3.78 1.27
C ILE A 226 -14.20 4.93 1.58
N GLY A 227 -15.48 4.65 1.85
CA GLY A 227 -16.47 5.65 2.23
C GLY A 227 -16.06 6.42 3.48
N LEU A 228 -15.58 5.71 4.51
CA LEU A 228 -15.06 6.33 5.73
C LEU A 228 -13.81 7.16 5.46
N ILE A 229 -12.86 6.67 4.66
CA ILE A 229 -11.65 7.41 4.28
C ILE A 229 -12.04 8.70 3.54
N ALA A 230 -12.92 8.61 2.54
CA ALA A 230 -13.39 9.74 1.75
C ALA A 230 -14.08 10.78 2.64
N MET A 231 -14.99 10.34 3.52
CA MET A 231 -15.65 11.21 4.49
C MET A 231 -14.64 11.95 5.38
N MET A 232 -13.64 11.25 5.92
CA MET A 232 -12.62 11.84 6.77
C MET A 232 -11.82 12.92 6.02
N TYR A 233 -11.43 12.67 4.76
CA TYR A 233 -10.73 13.68 3.95
C TYR A 233 -11.61 14.86 3.58
N LEU A 234 -12.89 14.63 3.24
CA LEU A 234 -13.85 15.71 2.98
C LEU A 234 -13.99 16.62 4.21
N LEU A 235 -14.15 16.05 5.39
CA LEU A 235 -14.21 16.81 6.65
C LEU A 235 -12.91 17.60 6.91
N ILE A 236 -11.75 17.02 6.60
CA ILE A 236 -10.48 17.75 6.71
C ILE A 236 -10.45 18.95 5.73
N ILE A 237 -10.88 18.76 4.48
CA ILE A 237 -10.92 19.83 3.47
C ILE A 237 -11.87 20.95 3.91
N ILE A 238 -13.09 20.60 4.34
CA ILE A 238 -14.08 21.56 4.84
C ILE A 238 -13.51 22.32 6.03
N TYR A 239 -12.91 21.63 6.99
CA TYR A 239 -12.28 22.25 8.17
C TYR A 239 -11.17 23.23 7.79
N ILE A 240 -10.30 22.87 6.84
CA ILE A 240 -9.22 23.75 6.36
C ILE A 240 -9.80 24.99 5.67
N LYS A 241 -10.84 24.82 4.84
CA LYS A 241 -11.48 25.92 4.09
C LYS A 241 -12.24 26.86 5.02
N ALA A 242 -13.04 26.31 5.95
CA ALA A 242 -13.82 27.08 6.92
C ALA A 242 -12.94 27.91 7.86
N ARG A 243 -11.76 27.40 8.23
CA ARG A 243 -10.88 28.10 9.17
C ARG A 243 -10.04 29.22 8.53
N GLY A 244 -10.15 29.44 7.21
CA GLY A 244 -9.59 30.61 6.50
C GLY A 244 -8.17 30.98 6.91
N ARG A 245 -7.31 30.02 7.28
CA ARG A 245 -6.01 30.38 7.88
C ARG A 245 -5.20 31.10 6.81
N ASN A 246 -4.82 32.35 7.09
CA ASN A 246 -3.68 33.01 6.45
C ASN A 246 -2.42 32.17 6.74
N LEU A 247 -2.21 31.12 5.95
CA LEU A 247 -1.15 30.12 6.12
C LEU A 247 0.20 30.65 5.57
N GLY A 248 0.51 31.92 5.81
CA GLY A 248 1.71 32.62 5.32
C GLY A 248 3.03 32.26 6.02
N SER A 249 3.09 31.18 6.82
CA SER A 249 4.33 30.74 7.49
C SER A 249 4.92 29.49 6.84
N ARG A 250 6.26 29.42 6.79
CA ARG A 250 7.05 28.33 6.16
C ARG A 250 6.68 26.93 6.70
N LYS A 251 6.22 26.83 7.96
CA LYS A 251 5.77 25.59 8.62
C LYS A 251 4.45 25.05 8.02
N ASN A 252 3.55 25.95 7.61
CA ASN A 252 2.28 25.61 6.97
C ASN A 252 2.43 25.09 5.54
N ARG A 253 3.46 25.50 4.81
CA ARG A 253 3.72 25.01 3.44
C ARG A 253 4.12 23.53 3.42
N VAL A 254 4.82 23.06 4.45
CA VAL A 254 5.21 21.65 4.59
C VAL A 254 3.99 20.80 4.96
N GLU A 255 3.18 21.25 5.92
CA GLU A 255 1.94 20.56 6.31
C GLU A 255 0.91 20.50 5.18
N LYS A 256 0.70 21.60 4.43
CA LYS A 256 -0.17 21.63 3.25
C LYS A 256 0.29 20.67 2.15
N ARG A 257 1.61 20.57 1.93
CA ARG A 257 2.19 19.65 0.93
C ARG A 257 2.02 18.19 1.36
N ILE A 258 2.27 17.87 2.63
CA ILE A 258 2.03 16.53 3.19
C ILE A 258 0.56 16.16 3.02
N PHE A 259 -0.36 17.08 3.33
CA PHE A 259 -1.80 16.86 3.17
C PHE A 259 -2.22 16.58 1.72
N LEU A 260 -1.75 17.38 0.76
CA LEU A 260 -2.05 17.21 -0.67
C LEU A 260 -1.56 15.85 -1.17
N ILE A 261 -0.43 15.39 -0.63
CA ILE A 261 0.11 14.08 -0.97
C ILE A 261 -0.71 12.95 -0.34
N MET A 262 -1.17 13.09 0.90
CA MET A 262 -2.06 12.09 1.49
C MET A 262 -3.36 11.95 0.70
N ILE A 263 -3.87 13.06 0.14
CA ILE A 263 -4.98 13.04 -0.82
C ILE A 263 -4.58 12.27 -2.08
N ILE A 264 -3.41 12.55 -2.67
CA ILE A 264 -2.94 11.83 -3.86
C ILE A 264 -2.78 10.32 -3.58
N ILE A 265 -2.20 9.92 -2.44
CA ILE A 265 -2.06 8.51 -2.03
C ILE A 265 -3.45 7.86 -1.90
N THR A 266 -4.39 8.60 -1.32
CA THR A 266 -5.76 8.10 -1.13
C THR A 266 -6.48 7.95 -2.45
N ILE A 267 -6.38 8.95 -3.34
CA ILE A 267 -6.94 8.89 -4.69
C ILE A 267 -6.26 7.78 -5.49
N SER A 268 -4.94 7.62 -5.42
CA SER A 268 -4.25 6.53 -6.13
C SER A 268 -4.68 5.16 -5.60
N ASN A 269 -4.85 5.00 -4.29
CA ASN A 269 -5.38 3.77 -3.70
C ASN A 269 -6.81 3.52 -4.15
N ILE A 270 -7.70 4.53 -4.17
CA ILE A 270 -9.07 4.39 -4.66
C ILE A 270 -9.10 4.07 -6.17
N CYS A 271 -8.35 4.79 -6.99
CA CYS A 271 -8.27 4.59 -8.44
C CYS A 271 -7.70 3.22 -8.79
N SER A 272 -6.68 2.74 -8.07
CA SER A 272 -6.16 1.39 -8.25
C SER A 272 -7.19 0.30 -7.92
N LEU A 273 -8.25 0.62 -7.18
CA LEU A 273 -9.29 -0.34 -6.81
C LEU A 273 -10.49 -0.36 -7.76
N LEU A 274 -10.65 0.66 -8.61
CA LEU A 274 -11.71 0.71 -9.65
C LEU A 274 -11.69 -0.52 -10.57
N PRO A 275 -10.52 -1.02 -11.04
CA PRO A 275 -10.47 -2.27 -11.81
C PRO A 275 -11.08 -3.46 -11.08
N SER A 276 -10.85 -3.61 -9.76
CA SER A 276 -11.42 -4.72 -8.98
C SER A 276 -12.94 -4.63 -8.82
N PHE A 277 -13.50 -3.42 -8.84
CA PHE A 277 -14.95 -3.21 -8.82
C PHE A 277 -15.58 -3.59 -10.15
N LEU A 278 -15.03 -3.08 -11.26
CA LEU A 278 -15.51 -3.35 -12.62
C LEU A 278 -15.47 -4.85 -12.93
N VAL A 279 -14.39 -5.51 -12.55
CA VAL A 279 -14.23 -6.97 -12.65
C VAL A 279 -15.39 -7.71 -11.99
N PHE A 280 -15.85 -7.27 -10.82
CA PHE A 280 -16.86 -8.00 -10.04
C PHE A 280 -18.30 -7.71 -10.49
N THR A 281 -18.63 -6.45 -10.77
CA THR A 281 -19.97 -6.10 -11.26
C THR A 281 -20.27 -6.77 -12.60
N LEU A 282 -19.25 -6.85 -13.46
CA LEU A 282 -19.35 -7.46 -14.78
C LEU A 282 -19.29 -9.00 -14.71
N ALA A 283 -18.57 -9.59 -13.76
CA ALA A 283 -18.54 -11.06 -13.60
C ALA A 283 -19.83 -11.65 -12.99
N ARG A 284 -20.75 -10.83 -12.46
CA ARG A 284 -22.01 -11.28 -11.85
C ARG A 284 -23.11 -11.55 -12.88
N ASP A 285 -22.97 -11.02 -14.08
CA ASP A 285 -23.94 -11.09 -15.16
C ASP A 285 -23.47 -12.12 -16.21
N GLU A 286 -23.51 -13.41 -15.83
CA GLU A 286 -23.02 -14.51 -16.68
C GLU A 286 -23.78 -14.61 -18.02
N SER A 287 -25.02 -14.11 -18.09
CA SER A 287 -25.89 -14.18 -19.28
C SER A 287 -25.57 -13.15 -20.36
N SER A 288 -24.88 -12.04 -20.03
CA SER A 288 -24.67 -10.92 -20.95
C SER A 288 -23.20 -10.74 -21.39
N LEU A 289 -22.22 -11.31 -20.67
CA LEU A 289 -20.79 -11.03 -20.87
C LEU A 289 -19.93 -12.24 -21.30
N VAL A 290 -20.43 -13.47 -21.19
CA VAL A 290 -19.77 -14.68 -21.73
C VAL A 290 -19.66 -14.62 -23.27
N ALA A 291 -20.45 -13.78 -23.92
CA ALA A 291 -20.40 -13.55 -25.37
C ALA A 291 -19.21 -12.70 -25.86
N ILE A 292 -18.46 -12.02 -24.98
CA ILE A 292 -17.45 -11.04 -25.39
C ILE A 292 -16.04 -11.51 -25.02
N GLN A 293 -15.39 -12.20 -25.95
CA GLN A 293 -14.01 -12.68 -25.83
C GLN A 293 -12.96 -11.58 -25.55
N SER A 294 -13.27 -10.32 -25.87
CA SER A 294 -12.45 -9.15 -25.53
C SER A 294 -12.53 -8.79 -24.03
N PHE A 295 -13.61 -9.14 -23.34
CA PHE A 295 -13.77 -8.87 -21.90
C PHE A 295 -12.87 -9.79 -21.07
N GLN A 296 -12.84 -11.09 -21.37
CA GLN A 296 -11.95 -12.05 -20.70
C GLN A 296 -10.47 -11.65 -20.83
N ARG A 297 -10.09 -11.12 -22.00
CA ARG A 297 -8.74 -10.60 -22.28
C ARG A 297 -8.38 -9.34 -21.49
N THR A 298 -9.33 -8.42 -21.34
CA THR A 298 -9.14 -7.16 -20.60
C THR A 298 -9.12 -7.39 -19.09
N PHE A 299 -9.79 -8.44 -18.60
CA PHE A 299 -9.86 -8.81 -17.19
C PHE A 299 -8.46 -9.04 -16.57
N THR A 300 -7.53 -9.63 -17.31
CA THR A 300 -6.14 -9.86 -16.87
C THR A 300 -5.42 -8.56 -16.58
N ILE A 301 -5.60 -7.57 -17.46
CA ILE A 301 -5.03 -6.23 -17.28
C ILE A 301 -5.64 -5.55 -16.06
N PHE A 302 -6.95 -5.70 -15.83
CA PHE A 302 -7.60 -5.14 -14.65
C PHE A 302 -7.10 -5.73 -13.35
N ILE A 303 -6.91 -7.05 -13.26
CA ILE A 303 -6.35 -7.69 -12.05
C ILE A 303 -4.93 -7.18 -11.77
N VAL A 304 -4.08 -7.08 -12.81
CA VAL A 304 -2.72 -6.54 -12.64
C VAL A 304 -2.76 -5.07 -12.24
N ALA A 305 -3.67 -4.28 -12.81
CA ALA A 305 -3.83 -2.86 -12.49
C ALA A 305 -4.23 -2.61 -11.02
N VAL A 306 -4.86 -3.58 -10.34
CA VAL A 306 -5.15 -3.48 -8.90
C VAL A 306 -3.90 -3.25 -8.07
N PHE A 307 -2.76 -3.76 -8.52
CA PHE A 307 -1.49 -3.66 -7.82
C PHE A 307 -0.65 -2.44 -8.21
N ALA A 308 -1.17 -1.54 -9.05
CA ALA A 308 -0.46 -0.33 -9.42
C ALA A 308 -0.12 0.56 -8.21
N ASN A 309 -0.94 0.51 -7.15
CA ASN A 309 -0.68 1.20 -5.90
C ASN A 309 0.66 0.81 -5.25
N THR A 310 1.11 -0.44 -5.41
CA THR A 310 2.37 -0.94 -4.86
C THR A 310 3.58 -0.17 -5.41
N ALA A 311 3.49 0.34 -6.64
CA ALA A 311 4.51 1.18 -7.27
C ALA A 311 4.30 2.69 -7.00
N ILE A 312 3.04 3.14 -6.98
CA ILE A 312 2.70 4.56 -6.80
C ILE A 312 3.02 5.05 -5.37
N ASN A 313 2.71 4.26 -4.34
CA ASN A 313 2.90 4.64 -2.94
C ASN A 313 4.36 5.04 -2.64
N PRO A 314 5.39 4.27 -3.07
CA PRO A 314 6.76 4.67 -2.92
C PRO A 314 7.18 5.93 -3.67
N ILE A 315 6.74 6.11 -4.92
CA ILE A 315 7.04 7.30 -5.72
C ILE A 315 6.58 8.54 -4.96
N VAL A 316 5.35 8.47 -4.45
CA VAL A 316 4.74 9.55 -3.69
C VAL A 316 5.50 9.80 -2.38
N TYR A 317 5.95 8.76 -1.67
CA TYR A 317 6.80 8.88 -0.48
C TYR A 317 8.19 9.48 -0.76
N PHE A 318 8.85 9.10 -1.85
CA PHE A 318 10.14 9.65 -2.21
C PHE A 318 10.03 11.13 -2.60
N ALA A 319 9.00 11.50 -3.37
CA ALA A 319 8.69 12.89 -3.71
C ALA A 319 8.42 13.75 -2.45
N LEU A 320 7.79 13.17 -1.43
CA LEU A 320 7.60 13.79 -0.11
C LEU A 320 8.92 14.07 0.62
N THR A 321 9.79 13.07 0.67
CA THR A 321 10.94 13.09 1.57
C THR A 321 12.12 13.89 1.00
N THR A 322 12.31 13.90 -0.32
CA THR A 322 13.34 14.71 -1.01
C THR A 322 13.09 16.22 -0.84
N SER A 323 11.83 16.64 -0.86
CA SER A 323 11.48 18.06 -0.62
C SER A 323 11.83 18.55 0.80
N ILE A 324 11.93 17.65 1.80
CA ILE A 324 12.30 18.01 3.17
C ILE A 324 13.82 18.14 3.28
N LYS A 325 14.58 17.24 2.63
CA LYS A 325 16.05 17.25 2.65
C LYS A 325 16.63 18.48 1.95
N ASN A 326 16.05 18.94 0.83
CA ASN A 326 16.57 20.09 0.08
C ASN A 326 16.33 21.45 0.75
N ARG A 327 15.52 21.53 1.82
CA ARG A 327 15.30 22.78 2.59
C ARG A 327 16.11 22.87 3.89
N ALA A 328 16.81 21.80 4.27
CA ALA A 328 17.65 21.76 5.47
C ALA A 328 19.09 22.34 5.31
N PRO A 329 19.74 22.41 4.12
CA PRO A 329 21.11 22.92 4.05
C PRO A 329 21.18 24.46 4.19
N PHE A 330 20.11 25.18 3.80
CA PHE A 330 20.18 26.63 3.65
C PHE A 330 20.07 27.44 4.95
N LEU A 331 19.85 26.78 6.10
CA LEU A 331 19.76 27.46 7.42
C LEU A 331 21.00 27.25 8.29
N ARG A 332 22.06 26.59 7.79
CA ARG A 332 23.31 26.36 8.55
C ARG A 332 24.45 27.35 8.28
N PHE A 333 24.28 28.31 7.38
CA PHE A 333 25.36 29.22 6.99
C PHE A 333 25.20 30.71 7.40
N SER A 334 24.15 31.09 8.13
CA SER A 334 23.93 32.53 8.46
C SER A 334 23.87 32.84 9.96
N THR A 335 24.64 32.15 10.80
CA THR A 335 24.86 32.58 12.20
C THR A 335 26.28 32.22 12.68
N LYS A 336 27.30 32.76 12.00
CA LYS A 336 28.65 32.94 12.56
C LYS A 336 29.26 34.25 12.06
N LYS A 337 28.69 35.37 12.49
CA LYS A 337 29.46 36.60 12.69
C LYS A 337 29.26 37.00 14.16
N ASN A 338 30.21 36.57 14.97
CA ASN A 338 30.28 36.83 16.39
C ASN A 338 30.40 38.34 16.64
N LYS A 339 29.47 38.86 17.44
CA LYS A 339 29.57 40.17 18.07
C LYS A 339 30.51 40.00 19.26
N VAL A 340 31.78 40.37 19.10
CA VAL A 340 32.72 40.51 20.23
C VAL A 340 32.28 41.75 20.99
N ARG A 341 31.88 41.59 22.25
CA ARG A 341 31.72 42.69 23.21
C ARG A 341 32.78 42.47 24.29
N PRO A 342 33.70 43.42 24.54
CA PRO A 342 34.64 43.30 25.65
C PRO A 342 33.94 43.61 26.97
N VAL A 343 34.48 43.02 28.03
CA VAL A 343 33.93 42.93 29.39
C VAL A 343 34.85 43.67 30.36
N ASN A 344 34.24 44.35 31.35
CA ASN A 344 34.74 44.91 32.61
C ASN A 344 35.45 46.29 32.54
N LYS A 345 35.24 47.23 33.49
CA LYS A 345 35.23 47.14 34.97
C LYS A 345 34.35 48.23 35.66
N PRO A 346 34.18 48.17 37.01
CA PRO A 346 33.13 48.87 37.78
C PRO A 346 33.56 50.20 38.44
N GLU A 347 32.59 50.82 39.15
CA GLU A 347 32.68 51.89 40.17
C GLU A 347 32.95 53.33 39.69
N ASN A 348 32.01 54.28 39.88
CA ASN A 348 31.81 55.05 41.13
C ASN A 348 30.89 56.28 40.93
N PHE A 349 30.14 56.60 42.00
CA PHE A 349 29.67 57.92 42.46
C PHE A 349 28.88 58.89 41.53
N LYS A 350 27.61 59.12 41.89
CA LYS A 350 26.90 60.44 41.78
C LYS A 350 27.57 61.44 42.77
N PRO A 351 27.52 62.79 42.64
CA PRO A 351 26.37 63.64 42.26
C PRO A 351 26.77 64.81 41.32
N LYS A 352 25.93 65.73 40.82
CA LYS A 352 24.63 66.30 41.20
C LYS A 352 23.73 66.40 39.98
#